data_AF-A0A1L8HKM4-F1
#
_entry.id   AF-A0A1L8HKM4-F1
#
_cell.length_a   1.000
_cell.length_b   1.000
_cell.length_c   1.000
_cell.angle_alpha   90.00
_cell.angle_beta   90.00
_cell.angle_gamma   90.00
#
_symmetry.space_group_name_H-M   'P 1'
#
loop_
_entity.id
_entity.type
_entity.pdbx_description
1 polymer ?
#
loop_
_entity_poly.entity_id
_entity_poly.type
_entity_poly.pdbx_seq_one_letter_code
_entity_poly.pdbx_strand_id
1 'polypeptide(L)'
;MGLFGKTQERPPKDLVNEWSLKIRKEMRVIDRQIRDIQREQEKVKRSIKESAKKGNREACVILAKEVVQSKKAVNKLYASKAHMNSVLMSMKNQLAVLRVSGSLQKSTEVMKAMQNLVKLPEIQATMRELSKEMMKAGIIEEMLEDTFEGMEDQDEMEEQAEMEIDRILFEVTAGALGKAPSKVTDALPEPEITGAMAASDEEEEEDLEAMHSRLAALRS
;
A
#
# COMPACT_ATOMS: atom_id res chain seq x y z
N MET A 1 18.50 0.26 -55.79
CA MET A 1 17.05 0.11 -55.53
C MET A 1 16.68 -1.36 -55.69
N GLY A 2 16.30 -2.04 -54.60
CA GLY A 2 15.81 -3.41 -54.63
C GLY A 2 14.32 -3.43 -55.01
N LEU A 3 13.96 -4.34 -55.91
CA LEU A 3 12.80 -4.26 -56.81
C LEU A 3 11.54 -4.96 -56.30
N PHE A 4 11.30 -5.02 -55.00
CA PHE A 4 10.02 -5.43 -54.41
C PHE A 4 9.81 -4.65 -53.12
N GLY A 5 8.63 -4.01 -53.00
CA GLY A 5 8.22 -3.18 -51.86
C GLY A 5 8.05 -3.94 -50.55
N LYS A 6 9.12 -4.57 -50.05
CA LYS A 6 9.20 -4.92 -48.63
C LYS A 6 9.38 -3.60 -47.89
N THR A 7 8.36 -3.19 -47.15
CA THR A 7 8.56 -2.39 -45.94
C THR A 7 9.85 -2.87 -45.29
N GLN A 8 10.79 -1.96 -45.06
CA GLN A 8 12.04 -2.29 -44.39
C GLN A 8 11.69 -2.64 -42.95
N GLU A 9 11.21 -3.86 -42.73
CA GLU A 9 10.95 -4.42 -41.42
C GLU A 9 12.29 -4.39 -40.69
N ARG A 10 12.34 -3.61 -39.60
CA ARG A 10 13.55 -3.51 -38.78
C ARG A 10 13.96 -4.93 -38.40
N PRO A 11 15.26 -5.28 -38.50
CA PRO A 11 15.68 -6.63 -38.23
C PRO A 11 15.34 -7.00 -36.77
N PRO A 12 14.92 -8.25 -36.48
CA PRO A 12 14.46 -8.64 -35.16
C PRO A 12 15.47 -8.36 -34.02
N LYS A 13 16.76 -8.42 -34.34
CA LYS A 13 17.85 -8.07 -33.43
C LYS A 13 17.78 -6.61 -32.97
N ASP A 14 17.49 -5.69 -33.87
CA ASP A 14 17.44 -4.25 -33.57
C ASP A 14 16.21 -3.93 -32.72
N LEU A 15 15.07 -4.60 -33.00
CA LEU A 15 13.88 -4.52 -32.17
C LEU A 15 14.15 -4.96 -30.72
N VAL A 16 14.77 -6.13 -30.53
CA VAL A 16 15.11 -6.64 -29.19
C VAL A 16 16.05 -5.69 -28.44
N ASN A 17 17.02 -5.10 -29.14
CA ASN A 17 17.92 -4.11 -28.55
C ASN A 17 17.15 -2.82 -28.17
N GLU A 18 16.27 -2.33 -29.03
CA GLU A 18 15.44 -1.15 -28.78
C GLU A 18 14.53 -1.36 -27.57
N TRP A 19 13.82 -2.48 -27.49
CA TRP A 19 12.98 -2.82 -26.34
C TRP A 19 13.80 -2.93 -25.06
N SER A 20 14.96 -3.56 -25.14
CA SER A 20 15.86 -3.68 -23.98
C SER A 20 16.38 -2.32 -23.50
N LEU A 21 16.53 -1.33 -24.39
CA LEU A 21 16.89 0.04 -24.02
C LEU A 21 15.71 0.77 -23.39
N LYS A 22 14.51 0.67 -23.97
CA LYS A 22 13.26 1.23 -23.43
C LYS A 22 13.02 0.70 -22.00
N ILE A 23 13.06 -0.61 -21.78
CA ILE A 23 12.88 -1.22 -20.45
C ILE A 23 13.92 -0.71 -19.45
N ARG A 24 15.21 -0.62 -19.83
CA ARG A 24 16.24 -0.07 -18.94
C ARG A 24 16.00 1.41 -18.62
N LYS A 25 15.38 2.19 -19.51
CA LYS A 25 15.01 3.58 -19.22
C LYS A 25 13.91 3.63 -18.16
N GLU A 26 12.86 2.81 -18.31
CA GLU A 26 11.77 2.70 -17.34
C GLU A 26 12.24 2.19 -15.97
N MET A 27 13.20 1.26 -15.93
CA MET A 27 13.86 0.85 -14.67
C MET A 27 14.45 2.04 -13.90
N ARG A 28 15.04 3.01 -14.59
CA ARG A 28 15.61 4.22 -13.96
C ARG A 28 14.53 5.18 -13.47
N VAL A 29 13.34 5.16 -14.08
CA VAL A 29 12.17 5.93 -13.60
C VAL A 29 11.72 5.35 -12.27
N ILE A 30 11.55 4.03 -12.19
CA ILE A 30 11.21 3.33 -10.95
C ILE A 30 12.27 3.56 -9.86
N ASP A 31 13.56 3.47 -10.20
CA ASP A 31 14.64 3.74 -9.23
C ASP A 31 14.66 5.20 -8.73
N ARG A 32 14.16 6.17 -9.52
CA ARG A 32 13.96 7.53 -9.03
C ARG A 32 12.78 7.59 -8.07
N GLN A 33 11.64 6.99 -8.44
CA GLN A 33 10.43 6.99 -7.61
C GLN A 33 10.65 6.32 -6.26
N ILE A 34 11.33 5.18 -6.22
CA ILE A 34 11.70 4.51 -4.96
C ILE A 34 12.48 5.47 -4.07
N ARG A 35 13.50 6.17 -4.60
CA ARG A 35 14.31 7.13 -3.84
C ARG A 35 13.50 8.34 -3.39
N ASP A 36 12.58 8.81 -4.22
CA ASP A 36 11.75 9.97 -3.92
C ASP A 36 10.77 9.64 -2.78
N ILE A 37 10.10 8.49 -2.84
CA ILE A 37 9.22 7.99 -1.78
C ILE A 37 10.01 7.75 -0.48
N GLN A 38 11.17 7.09 -0.54
CA GLN A 38 12.00 6.84 0.64
C GLN A 38 12.46 8.15 1.33
N ARG A 39 12.81 9.18 0.55
CA ARG A 39 13.16 10.49 1.09
C ARG A 39 11.96 11.17 1.76
N GLU A 40 10.76 11.03 1.21
CA GLU A 40 9.55 11.58 1.82
C GLU A 40 9.19 10.80 3.10
N GLN A 41 9.32 9.48 3.09
CA GLN A 41 9.17 8.64 4.29
C GLN A 41 10.08 9.09 5.43
N GLU A 42 11.33 9.49 5.15
CA GLU A 42 12.23 10.02 6.18
C GLU A 42 11.71 11.32 6.80
N LYS A 43 11.10 12.21 6.01
CA LYS A 43 10.48 13.43 6.55
C LYS A 43 9.27 13.11 7.41
N VAL A 44 8.40 12.21 6.94
CA VAL A 44 7.23 11.75 7.72
C VAL A 44 7.67 11.13 9.04
N LYS A 45 8.74 10.33 9.06
CA LYS A 45 9.32 9.79 10.30
C LYS A 45 9.81 10.87 11.27
N ARG A 46 10.35 11.99 10.77
CA ARG A 46 10.71 13.15 11.63
C ARG A 46 9.45 13.81 12.19
N SER A 47 8.42 14.01 11.36
CA SER A 47 7.12 14.56 11.79
C SER A 47 6.42 13.69 12.84
N ILE A 48 6.53 12.36 12.76
CA ILE A 48 6.05 11.43 13.80
C ILE A 48 6.76 11.71 15.13
N LYS A 49 8.10 11.83 15.12
CA LYS A 49 8.87 12.10 16.35
C LYS A 49 8.50 13.44 16.96
N GLU A 50 8.31 14.48 16.15
CA GLU A 50 7.89 15.80 16.62
C GLU A 50 6.47 15.79 17.19
N SER A 51 5.55 15.10 16.53
CA SER A 51 4.16 14.95 17.00
C SER A 51 4.08 14.13 18.29
N ALA A 52 4.93 13.11 18.42
CA ALA A 52 5.03 12.30 19.63
C ALA A 52 5.52 13.11 20.83
N LYS A 53 6.51 13.99 20.64
CA LYS A 53 6.97 14.92 21.69
C LYS A 53 5.87 15.88 22.16
N LYS A 54 4.95 16.25 21.27
CA LYS A 54 3.79 17.10 21.57
C LYS A 54 2.63 16.33 22.22
N GLY A 55 2.75 15.00 22.38
CA GLY A 55 1.68 14.16 22.93
C GLY A 55 0.48 13.96 21.99
N ASN A 56 0.57 14.38 20.72
CA ASN A 56 -0.52 14.21 19.77
C ASN A 56 -0.50 12.80 19.16
N ARG A 57 -1.19 11.86 19.82
CA ARG A 57 -1.27 10.45 19.39
C ARG A 57 -2.00 10.30 18.07
N GLU A 58 -3.07 11.07 17.83
CA GLU A 58 -3.87 10.97 16.61
C GLU A 58 -3.06 11.37 15.37
N ALA A 59 -2.30 12.47 15.46
CA ALA A 59 -1.38 12.87 14.39
C ALA A 59 -0.30 11.82 14.14
N CYS A 60 0.23 11.18 15.20
CA CYS A 60 1.20 10.10 15.05
C CYS A 60 0.60 8.90 14.28
N VAL A 61 -0.63 8.49 14.60
CA VAL A 61 -1.32 7.37 13.93
C VAL A 61 -1.53 7.66 12.46
N ILE A 62 -2.00 8.87 12.11
CA ILE A 62 -2.20 9.27 10.69
C ILE A 62 -0.88 9.23 9.92
N LEU A 63 0.18 9.82 10.50
CA LEU A 63 1.50 9.83 9.85
C LEU A 63 2.11 8.41 9.76
N ALA A 64 1.84 7.54 10.72
CA ALA A 64 2.28 6.15 10.67
C ALA A 64 1.55 5.34 9.59
N LYS A 65 0.24 5.58 9.39
CA LYS A 65 -0.51 5.03 8.24
C LYS A 65 0.14 5.40 6.91
N GLU A 66 0.56 6.65 6.76
CA GLU A 66 1.27 7.12 5.55
C GLU A 66 2.59 6.37 5.32
N VAL A 67 3.34 6.09 6.40
CA VAL A 67 4.58 5.30 6.30
C VAL A 67 4.29 3.86 5.83
N VAL A 68 3.24 3.21 6.34
CA VAL A 68 2.81 1.87 5.89
C VAL A 68 2.46 1.88 4.41
N GLN A 69 1.62 2.82 3.98
CA GLN A 69 1.21 2.94 2.58
C GLN A 69 2.42 3.18 1.66
N SER A 70 3.32 4.09 2.06
CA SER A 70 4.56 4.33 1.33
C SER A 70 5.45 3.08 1.24
N LYS A 71 5.53 2.25 2.30
CA LYS A 71 6.28 0.98 2.28
C LYS A 71 5.67 0.00 1.27
N LYS A 72 4.33 -0.14 1.26
CA LYS A 72 3.61 -0.98 0.28
C LYS A 72 3.88 -0.50 -1.15
N ALA A 73 3.84 0.81 -1.39
CA ALA A 73 4.17 1.39 -2.69
C ALA A 73 5.60 1.05 -3.13
N VAL A 74 6.59 1.22 -2.25
CA VAL A 74 8.00 0.85 -2.52
C VAL A 74 8.16 -0.65 -2.82
N ASN A 75 7.49 -1.52 -2.06
CA ASN A 75 7.51 -2.97 -2.31
C ASN A 75 6.95 -3.32 -3.68
N LYS A 76 5.84 -2.70 -4.08
CA LYS A 76 5.24 -2.85 -5.41
C LYS A 76 6.20 -2.41 -6.51
N LEU A 77 6.88 -1.27 -6.34
CA LEU A 77 7.90 -0.79 -7.29
C LEU A 77 9.09 -1.76 -7.42
N TYR A 78 9.56 -2.36 -6.31
CA TYR A 78 10.60 -3.40 -6.36
C TYR A 78 10.13 -4.67 -7.09
N ALA A 79 8.88 -5.11 -6.87
CA ALA A 79 8.31 -6.23 -7.60
C ALA A 79 8.24 -5.94 -9.11
N SER A 80 7.79 -4.74 -9.50
CA SER A 80 7.82 -4.29 -10.89
C SER A 80 9.25 -4.25 -11.46
N LYS A 81 10.24 -3.86 -10.66
CA LYS A 81 11.65 -3.93 -11.07
C LYS A 81 12.11 -5.36 -11.35
N ALA A 82 11.68 -6.32 -10.53
CA ALA A 82 11.96 -7.74 -10.77
C ALA A 82 11.31 -8.24 -12.07
N HIS A 83 10.06 -7.85 -12.36
CA HIS A 83 9.40 -8.18 -13.62
C HIS A 83 10.14 -7.59 -14.84
N MET A 84 10.60 -6.33 -14.80
CA MET A 84 11.42 -5.76 -15.88
C MET A 84 12.74 -6.51 -16.09
N ASN A 85 13.40 -6.92 -15.01
CA ASN A 85 14.61 -7.74 -15.10
C ASN A 85 14.33 -9.09 -15.75
N SER A 86 13.22 -9.75 -15.41
CA SER A 86 12.77 -10.98 -16.06
C SER A 86 12.61 -10.77 -17.58
N VAL A 87 11.90 -9.71 -18.00
CA VAL A 87 11.75 -9.38 -19.43
C VAL A 87 13.11 -9.15 -20.09
N LEU A 88 14.04 -8.44 -19.45
CA LEU A 88 15.40 -8.24 -19.98
C LEU A 88 16.18 -9.54 -20.15
N MET A 89 16.05 -10.48 -19.22
CA MET A 89 16.68 -11.80 -19.35
C MET A 89 16.07 -12.59 -20.52
N SER A 90 14.75 -12.55 -20.66
CA SER A 90 14.08 -13.19 -21.80
C SER A 90 14.46 -12.52 -23.12
N MET A 91 14.65 -11.19 -23.18
CA MET A 91 15.17 -10.51 -24.38
C MET A 91 16.59 -10.98 -24.73
N LYS A 92 17.46 -11.17 -23.74
CA LYS A 92 18.79 -11.76 -23.95
C LYS A 92 18.69 -13.18 -24.50
N ASN A 93 17.74 -13.97 -24.00
CA ASN A 93 17.43 -15.30 -24.54
C ASN A 93 16.96 -15.23 -26.00
N GLN A 94 16.07 -14.29 -26.34
CA GLN A 94 15.59 -14.09 -27.72
C GLN A 94 16.74 -13.79 -28.70
N LEU A 95 17.77 -13.04 -28.28
CA LEU A 95 18.96 -12.82 -29.11
C LEU A 95 19.79 -14.09 -29.34
N ALA A 96 19.76 -15.05 -28.40
CA ALA A 96 20.41 -16.35 -28.56
C ALA A 96 19.59 -17.25 -29.47
N VAL A 97 18.28 -17.31 -29.24
CA VAL A 97 17.32 -18.01 -30.11
C VAL A 97 17.44 -17.51 -31.54
N LEU A 98 17.41 -16.20 -31.78
CA LEU A 98 17.53 -15.60 -33.11
C LEU A 98 18.83 -16.01 -33.84
N ARG A 99 19.93 -16.24 -33.11
CA ARG A 99 21.20 -16.73 -33.70
C ARG A 99 21.14 -18.19 -34.13
N VAL A 100 20.30 -19.00 -33.48
CA VAL A 100 20.20 -20.45 -33.72
C VAL A 100 19.04 -20.76 -34.68
N SER A 101 17.85 -20.21 -34.43
CA SER A 101 16.64 -20.48 -35.20
C SER A 101 16.40 -19.48 -36.34
N GLY A 102 17.07 -18.33 -36.34
CA GLY A 102 16.83 -17.26 -37.30
C GLY A 102 15.54 -16.47 -37.07
N SER A 103 14.75 -16.79 -36.04
CA SER A 103 13.46 -16.16 -35.74
C SER A 103 13.29 -15.88 -34.25
N LEU A 104 12.39 -14.95 -33.90
CA LEU A 104 11.94 -14.75 -32.53
C LEU A 104 10.97 -15.87 -32.14
N GLN A 105 10.98 -16.24 -30.86
CA GLN A 105 10.07 -17.25 -30.33
C GLN A 105 9.12 -16.66 -29.29
N LYS A 106 7.94 -17.26 -29.20
CA LYS A 106 6.96 -16.94 -28.17
C LYS A 106 7.53 -17.19 -26.77
N SER A 107 7.21 -16.32 -25.82
CA SER A 107 7.63 -16.44 -24.42
C SER A 107 6.50 -16.09 -23.49
N THR A 108 5.97 -17.10 -22.82
CA THR A 108 4.93 -16.97 -21.78
C THR A 108 5.46 -16.22 -20.55
N GLU A 109 6.75 -16.30 -20.26
CA GLU A 109 7.40 -15.53 -19.19
C GLU A 109 7.36 -14.02 -19.47
N VAL A 110 7.71 -13.62 -20.69
CA VAL A 110 7.64 -12.20 -21.11
C VAL A 110 6.20 -11.71 -21.06
N MET A 111 5.26 -12.51 -21.53
CA MET A 111 3.83 -12.20 -21.48
C MET A 111 3.35 -11.94 -20.05
N LYS A 112 3.61 -12.86 -19.11
CA LYS A 112 3.21 -12.71 -17.70
C LYS A 112 3.88 -11.51 -17.02
N ALA A 113 5.19 -11.34 -17.22
CA ALA A 113 5.91 -10.21 -16.64
C ALA A 113 5.40 -8.87 -17.20
N MET A 114 5.14 -8.79 -18.51
CA MET A 114 4.60 -7.58 -19.14
C MET A 114 3.19 -7.25 -18.63
N GLN A 115 2.35 -8.26 -18.37
CA GLN A 115 1.01 -8.05 -17.80
C GLN A 115 1.04 -7.38 -16.43
N ASN A 116 1.98 -7.76 -15.57
CA ASN A 116 2.14 -7.08 -14.28
C ASN A 116 2.70 -5.67 -14.42
N LEU A 117 3.52 -5.42 -15.45
CA LEU A 117 4.11 -4.11 -15.70
C LEU A 117 3.12 -3.09 -16.28
N VAL A 118 2.15 -3.51 -17.09
CA VAL A 118 1.10 -2.59 -17.61
C VAL A 118 0.12 -2.11 -16.53
N LYS A 119 0.09 -2.77 -15.37
CA LYS A 119 -0.70 -2.34 -14.20
C LYS A 119 -0.03 -1.19 -13.42
N LEU A 120 1.26 -0.91 -13.67
CA LEU A 120 2.01 0.11 -12.93
C LEU A 120 1.86 1.49 -13.60
N PRO A 121 1.17 2.47 -12.97
CA PRO A 121 0.82 3.76 -13.60
C PRO A 121 2.01 4.50 -14.22
N GLU A 122 3.17 4.42 -13.57
CA GLU A 122 4.34 5.23 -13.89
C GLU A 122 5.05 4.79 -15.17
N ILE A 123 4.84 3.55 -15.60
CA ILE A 123 5.40 2.96 -16.83
C ILE A 123 4.31 2.35 -17.73
N GLN A 124 3.03 2.54 -17.38
CA GLN A 124 1.92 1.84 -18.02
C GLN A 124 1.86 2.10 -19.54
N ALA A 125 2.03 3.36 -19.94
CA ALA A 125 1.96 3.74 -21.35
C ALA A 125 3.07 3.07 -22.18
N THR A 126 4.31 3.11 -21.67
CA THR A 126 5.49 2.55 -22.34
C THR A 126 5.43 1.03 -22.40
N MET A 127 4.99 0.37 -21.31
CA MET A 127 4.85 -1.08 -21.26
C MET A 127 3.71 -1.59 -22.13
N ARG A 128 2.61 -0.84 -22.26
CA ARG A 128 1.51 -1.18 -23.19
C ARG A 128 1.95 -1.11 -24.64
N GLU A 129 2.74 -0.09 -25.00
CA GLU A 129 3.32 0.04 -26.34
C GLU A 129 4.30 -1.11 -26.63
N LEU A 130 5.22 -1.39 -25.70
CA LEU A 130 6.15 -2.52 -25.82
C LEU A 130 5.42 -3.85 -25.94
N SER A 131 4.36 -4.07 -25.17
CA SER A 131 3.52 -5.28 -25.26
C SER A 131 2.96 -5.45 -26.67
N LYS A 132 2.42 -4.38 -27.25
CA LYS A 132 1.90 -4.38 -28.63
C LYS A 132 3.00 -4.62 -29.67
N GLU A 133 4.18 -4.03 -29.52
CA GLU A 133 5.32 -4.27 -30.41
C GLU A 133 5.81 -5.73 -30.33
N MET A 134 5.94 -6.27 -29.11
CA MET A 134 6.37 -7.65 -28.87
C MET A 134 5.33 -8.68 -29.33
N MET A 135 4.04 -8.34 -29.25
CA MET A 135 2.94 -9.16 -29.79
C MET A 135 3.03 -9.23 -31.32
N LYS A 136 3.20 -8.08 -32.00
CA LYS A 136 3.40 -8.04 -33.46
C LYS A 136 4.65 -8.81 -33.91
N ALA A 137 5.69 -8.81 -33.09
CA ALA A 137 6.93 -9.54 -33.37
C ALA A 137 6.86 -11.03 -33.01
N GLY A 138 5.72 -11.53 -32.51
CA GLY A 138 5.50 -12.94 -32.19
C GLY A 138 6.18 -13.42 -30.90
N ILE A 139 6.63 -12.51 -30.02
CA ILE A 139 7.16 -12.88 -28.70
C ILE A 139 6.03 -13.08 -27.70
N ILE A 140 5.00 -12.26 -27.77
CA ILE A 140 3.84 -12.31 -26.87
C ILE A 140 2.63 -12.78 -27.67
N GLU A 141 1.81 -13.66 -27.09
CA GLU A 141 0.53 -14.05 -27.69
C GLU A 141 -0.56 -13.00 -27.39
N GLU A 142 -1.61 -12.93 -28.22
CA GLU A 142 -2.77 -12.10 -27.91
C GLU A 142 -3.31 -12.49 -26.53
N MET A 143 -3.16 -11.56 -25.58
CA MET A 143 -3.67 -11.75 -24.24
C MET A 143 -5.20 -11.66 -24.32
N LEU A 144 -5.90 -12.77 -24.06
CA LEU A 144 -7.27 -12.68 -23.58
C LEU A 144 -7.21 -11.90 -22.26
N GLU A 145 -7.91 -10.77 -22.24
CA GLU A 145 -7.93 -9.84 -21.13
C GLU A 145 -8.68 -10.47 -19.96
N ASP A 146 -8.04 -11.41 -19.26
CA ASP A 146 -8.53 -11.96 -18.00
C ASP A 146 -8.32 -10.89 -16.90
N THR A 147 -9.26 -9.96 -16.86
CA THR A 147 -9.34 -8.81 -15.95
C THR A 147 -9.66 -9.19 -14.49
N PHE A 148 -9.30 -10.38 -14.02
CA PHE A 148 -9.82 -10.89 -12.73
C PHE A 148 -8.82 -11.08 -11.57
N GLU A 149 -7.55 -10.69 -11.70
CA GLU A 149 -6.57 -10.79 -10.59
C GLU A 149 -5.98 -9.43 -10.19
N GLY A 150 -6.80 -8.49 -9.71
CA GLY A 150 -6.30 -7.15 -9.37
C GLY A 150 -6.92 -6.46 -8.15
N MET A 151 -7.94 -7.06 -7.53
CA MET A 151 -8.66 -6.44 -6.41
C MET A 151 -8.50 -7.18 -5.07
N GLU A 152 -7.65 -8.21 -4.98
CA GLU A 152 -7.47 -8.97 -3.73
C GLU A 152 -6.55 -8.27 -2.70
N ASP A 153 -5.85 -7.19 -3.08
CA ASP A 153 -4.91 -6.49 -2.18
C ASP A 153 -5.56 -5.36 -1.33
N GLN A 154 -6.84 -5.03 -1.54
CA GLN A 154 -7.48 -3.92 -0.82
C GLN A 154 -8.18 -4.32 0.49
N ASP A 155 -8.69 -5.55 0.60
CA ASP A 155 -9.63 -5.90 1.68
C ASP A 155 -9.06 -6.83 2.79
N GLU A 156 -7.94 -7.54 2.59
CA GLU A 156 -7.41 -8.47 3.61
C GLU A 156 -6.59 -7.81 4.75
N MET A 157 -6.45 -6.48 4.79
CA MET A 157 -5.32 -5.85 5.50
C MET A 157 -5.65 -4.73 6.49
N GLU A 158 -6.87 -4.67 7.04
CA GLU A 158 -7.18 -3.67 8.08
C GLU A 158 -6.57 -4.03 9.45
N GLU A 159 -6.71 -5.27 9.91
CA GLU A 159 -6.22 -5.70 11.23
C GLU A 159 -4.69 -5.85 11.27
N GLN A 160 -4.10 -6.33 10.18
CA GLN A 160 -2.63 -6.36 10.01
C GLN A 160 -2.04 -4.95 9.91
N ALA A 161 -2.79 -3.98 9.36
CA ALA A 161 -2.33 -2.60 9.27
C ALA A 161 -2.25 -1.95 10.66
N GLU A 162 -3.19 -2.21 11.58
CA GLU A 162 -3.13 -1.63 12.93
C GLU A 162 -1.90 -2.09 13.72
N MET A 163 -1.60 -3.39 13.69
CA MET A 163 -0.36 -3.91 14.30
C MET A 163 0.90 -3.33 13.65
N GLU A 164 0.92 -3.14 12.33
CA GLU A 164 2.05 -2.55 11.63
C GLU A 164 2.22 -1.06 11.97
N ILE A 165 1.11 -0.32 12.12
CA ILE A 165 1.09 1.08 12.55
C ILE A 165 1.69 1.18 13.95
N ASP A 166 1.23 0.38 14.91
CA ASP A 166 1.74 0.40 16.29
C ASP A 166 3.23 0.00 16.34
N ARG A 167 3.65 -0.97 15.53
CA ARG A 167 5.07 -1.32 15.39
C ARG A 167 5.89 -0.13 14.89
N ILE A 168 5.43 0.57 13.85
CA ILE A 168 6.12 1.76 13.31
C ILE A 168 6.17 2.87 14.35
N LEU A 169 5.09 3.11 15.08
CA LEU A 169 5.04 4.09 16.15
C LEU A 169 6.06 3.77 17.24
N PHE A 170 6.14 2.50 17.65
CA PHE A 170 7.11 2.06 18.64
C PHE A 170 8.55 2.23 18.14
N GLU A 171 8.86 1.75 16.93
CA GLU A 171 10.20 1.86 16.30
C GLU A 171 10.66 3.31 16.15
N VAL A 172 9.76 4.20 15.72
CA VAL A 172 10.09 5.60 15.44
C VAL A 172 10.19 6.43 16.71
N THR A 173 9.37 6.13 17.73
CA THR A 173 9.33 6.90 18.98
C THR A 173 10.09 6.26 20.13
N ALA A 174 10.73 5.10 19.90
CA ALA A 174 11.42 4.31 20.93
C ALA A 174 10.53 4.04 22.16
N GLY A 175 9.23 3.80 21.93
CA GLY A 175 8.25 3.55 22.99
C GLY A 175 7.80 4.79 23.78
N ALA A 176 8.17 6.01 23.38
CA ALA A 176 7.74 7.23 24.08
C ALA A 176 6.20 7.41 24.07
N LEU A 177 5.52 6.93 23.03
CA LEU A 177 4.06 6.94 22.94
C LEU A 177 3.37 5.88 23.81
N GLY A 178 4.07 4.82 24.22
CA GLY A 178 3.57 3.78 25.12
C GLY A 178 3.57 4.19 26.60
N LYS A 179 4.12 5.36 26.92
CA LYS A 179 4.10 5.97 28.27
C LYS A 179 3.01 7.01 28.46
N ALA A 180 2.28 7.37 27.40
CA ALA A 180 1.06 8.16 27.54
C ALA A 180 -0.07 7.20 27.93
N PRO A 181 -0.89 7.52 28.95
CA PRO A 181 -1.95 6.62 29.39
C PRO A 181 -2.77 6.21 28.16
N SER A 182 -2.93 4.89 27.99
CA SER A 182 -3.93 4.35 27.08
C SER A 182 -5.21 5.14 27.32
N LYS A 183 -5.87 5.56 26.23
CA LYS A 183 -7.22 6.13 26.29
C LYS A 183 -7.95 5.44 27.44
N VAL A 184 -8.25 6.22 28.47
CA VAL A 184 -9.14 5.81 29.53
C VAL A 184 -10.38 5.33 28.80
N THR A 185 -10.60 4.02 28.78
CA THR A 185 -11.87 3.41 28.40
C THR A 185 -12.85 3.52 29.56
N ASP A 186 -12.80 4.61 30.33
CA ASP A 186 -13.98 5.01 31.10
C ASP A 186 -15.00 5.43 30.06
N ALA A 187 -16.08 4.65 30.03
CA ALA A 187 -17.37 5.15 29.61
C ALA A 187 -17.57 6.55 30.23
N LEU A 188 -18.06 7.49 29.42
CA LEU A 188 -18.43 8.82 29.89
C LEU A 188 -19.21 8.68 31.21
N PRO A 189 -18.79 9.36 32.30
CA PRO A 189 -19.69 9.62 33.41
C PRO A 189 -20.80 10.53 32.88
N GLU A 190 -22.05 10.10 33.04
CA GLU A 190 -23.21 10.98 32.86
C GLU A 190 -23.07 12.20 33.78
N PRO A 191 -23.55 13.38 33.36
CA PRO A 191 -23.32 14.60 34.12
C PRO A 191 -24.24 14.62 35.34
N GLU A 192 -23.72 14.19 36.50
CA GLU A 192 -24.32 14.54 37.78
C GLU A 192 -23.86 15.94 38.22
N ILE A 193 -24.87 16.78 38.40
CA ILE A 193 -24.76 18.17 38.81
C ILE A 193 -24.44 18.17 40.31
N THR A 194 -23.21 18.60 40.60
CA THR A 194 -22.65 19.03 41.88
C THR A 194 -23.59 19.25 43.08
N GLY A 195 -23.23 18.69 44.24
CA GLY A 195 -23.30 19.44 45.50
C GLY A 195 -23.49 18.65 46.80
N ALA A 196 -22.43 18.61 47.62
CA ALA A 196 -22.41 18.58 49.09
C ALA A 196 -22.50 17.24 49.84
N MET A 197 -21.34 16.87 50.41
CA MET A 197 -21.11 16.47 51.82
C MET A 197 -21.93 15.32 52.43
N ALA A 198 -21.26 14.17 52.52
CA ALA A 198 -21.17 13.27 53.69
C ALA A 198 -22.21 13.42 54.84
N ALA A 199 -23.12 12.44 54.95
CA ALA A 199 -23.61 11.88 56.22
C ALA A 199 -24.43 10.58 55.96
N SER A 200 -23.98 9.48 56.58
CA SER A 200 -24.73 8.30 57.08
C SER A 200 -25.97 7.72 56.35
N ASP A 201 -25.80 6.52 55.78
CA ASP A 201 -26.82 5.57 55.29
C ASP A 201 -27.85 5.07 56.34
N GLU A 202 -27.79 5.50 57.61
CA GLU A 202 -28.71 5.04 58.67
C GLU A 202 -29.93 5.97 58.88
N GLU A 203 -29.90 7.23 58.40
CA GLU A 203 -31.02 8.18 58.56
C GLU A 203 -32.08 8.04 57.45
N GLU A 204 -31.73 7.51 56.27
CA GLU A 204 -32.67 7.37 55.15
C GLU A 204 -33.71 6.26 55.36
N GLU A 205 -33.40 5.19 56.11
CA GLU A 205 -34.39 4.13 56.42
C GLU A 205 -35.46 4.62 57.41
N GLU A 206 -35.10 5.39 58.44
CA GLU A 206 -36.06 5.95 59.40
C GLU A 206 -37.01 6.98 58.75
N ASP A 207 -36.51 7.79 57.82
CA ASP A 207 -37.33 8.78 57.10
C ASP A 207 -38.32 8.14 56.12
N LEU A 208 -37.97 7.02 55.49
CA LEU A 208 -38.87 6.27 54.63
C LEU A 208 -40.00 5.60 55.42
N GLU A 209 -39.70 5.04 56.59
CA GLU A 209 -40.72 4.46 57.48
C GLU A 209 -41.68 5.52 58.07
N ALA A 210 -41.14 6.70 58.41
CA ALA A 210 -41.94 7.85 58.84
C ALA A 210 -42.87 8.37 57.74
N MET A 211 -42.44 8.35 56.47
CA MET A 211 -43.30 8.69 55.33
C MET A 211 -44.38 7.63 55.06
N HIS A 212 -44.04 6.35 55.19
CA HIS A 212 -45.02 5.26 55.03
C HIS A 212 -46.14 5.29 56.08
N SER A 213 -45.81 5.59 57.34
CA SER A 213 -46.80 5.72 58.42
C SER A 213 -47.75 6.93 58.23
N ARG A 214 -47.24 8.06 57.72
CA ARG A 214 -48.08 9.22 57.36
C ARG A 214 -49.03 8.94 56.20
N LEU A 215 -48.59 8.18 55.19
CA LEU A 215 -49.46 7.80 54.07
C LEU A 215 -50.54 6.78 54.46
N ALA A 216 -50.26 5.91 55.44
CA ALA A 216 -51.25 4.98 55.99
C ALA A 216 -52.34 5.70 56.80
N ALA A 217 -51.98 6.74 57.56
CA ALA A 217 -52.94 7.53 58.33
C ALA A 217 -53.90 8.38 57.47
N LEU A 218 -53.55 8.66 56.21
CA LEU A 218 -54.41 9.35 55.24
C LEU A 218 -55.34 8.39 54.46
N ARG A 219 -55.19 7.07 54.66
CA ARG A 219 -56.00 6.03 54.01
C ARG A 219 -56.99 5.34 54.96
N SER A 220 -57.14 5.79 56.21
CA SER A 220 -58.21 5.38 57.13
C SER A 220 -59.33 6.41 57.19
#